data_AF-A0A6P2BI77-F1
#
_entry.id   AF-A0A6P2BI77-F1
#
_cell.length_a   1.000
_cell.length_b   1.000
_cell.length_c   1.000
_cell.angle_alpha   90.00
_cell.angle_beta   90.00
_cell.angle_gamma   90.00
#
_symmetry.space_group_name_H-M   'P 1'
#
loop_
_entity.id
_entity.type
_entity.pdbx_description
1 polymer ?
#
loop_
_entity_poly.entity_id
_entity_poly.type
_entity_poly.pdbx_seq_one_letter_code
_entity_poly.pdbx_strand_id
1 'polypeptide(L)'
;MILDILSWTLLMAGSLLLIVGGVGLIRFPDFYSRVQAAGLTDTLCSIFILLGLLLQADNVPLAAKILFTLLFLLFTGPTAAHALAKTAHHDELEPWKADAGGASSKQ
;
A
#
# COMPACT_ATOMS: atom_id res chain seq x y z
N MET A 1 -27.96 6.48 -10.65
CA MET A 1 -28.46 6.13 -9.29
C MET A 1 -27.75 4.91 -8.70
N ILE A 2 -27.88 3.70 -9.26
CA ILE A 2 -27.21 2.51 -8.71
C ILE A 2 -25.68 2.61 -8.82
N LEU A 3 -25.16 3.11 -9.96
CA LEU A 3 -23.73 3.35 -10.14
C LEU A 3 -23.17 4.36 -9.14
N ASP A 4 -23.90 5.44 -8.86
CA ASP A 4 -23.50 6.46 -7.89
C ASP A 4 -23.40 5.87 -6.47
N ILE A 5 -24.39 5.08 -6.05
CA ILE A 5 -24.37 4.41 -4.74
C ILE A 5 -23.18 3.44 -4.63
N LEU A 6 -22.90 2.70 -5.69
CA LEU A 6 -21.77 1.77 -5.72
C LEU A 6 -20.43 2.52 -5.66
N SER A 7 -20.26 3.60 -6.44
CA SER A 7 -19.08 4.47 -6.38
C SER A 7 -18.87 5.07 -5.00
N TRP A 8 -19.92 5.61 -4.38
CA TRP A 8 -19.84 6.18 -3.04
C TRP A 8 -19.43 5.14 -2.00
N THR A 9 -19.98 3.93 -2.09
CA THR A 9 -19.63 2.83 -1.17
C THR A 9 -18.16 2.43 -1.36
N LEU A 10 -17.67 2.36 -2.60
CA LEU A 10 -16.27 2.06 -2.91
C LEU A 10 -15.31 3.15 -2.41
N LEU A 11 -15.66 4.42 -2.60
CA LEU A 11 -14.85 5.55 -2.14
C LEU A 11 -14.78 5.58 -0.60
N MET A 12 -15.90 5.33 0.08
CA MET A 12 -15.94 5.24 1.54
C MET A 12 -15.11 4.05 2.04
N ALA A 13 -15.24 2.87 1.43
CA ALA A 13 -14.43 1.71 1.78
C ALA A 13 -12.93 1.97 1.57
N GLY A 14 -12.55 2.58 0.46
CA GLY A 14 -11.16 2.96 0.18
C GLY A 14 -10.60 3.98 1.18
N SER A 15 -11.39 4.98 1.57
CA SER A 15 -11.01 5.97 2.58
C SER A 15 -10.84 5.35 3.97
N LEU A 16 -11.73 4.45 4.37
CA LEU A 16 -11.60 3.72 5.63
C LEU A 16 -10.36 2.82 5.64
N LEU A 17 -10.09 2.11 4.54
CA LEU A 17 -8.87 1.32 4.37
C LEU A 17 -7.60 2.17 4.49
N LEU A 18 -7.61 3.39 3.95
CA LEU A 18 -6.49 4.33 4.05
C LEU A 18 -6.19 4.68 5.52
N ILE A 19 -7.24 4.95 6.31
CA ILE A 19 -7.10 5.24 7.75
C ILE A 19 -6.58 4.00 8.48
N VAL A 20 -7.17 2.83 8.23
CA VAL A 20 -6.77 1.56 8.89
C VAL A 20 -5.33 1.19 8.56
N GLY A 21 -4.91 1.32 7.30
CA GLY A 21 -3.53 1.03 6.91
C GLY A 21 -2.53 2.07 7.38
N GLY A 22 -2.93 3.35 7.48
CA GLY A 22 -2.13 4.38 8.14
C GLY A 22 -1.90 4.08 9.63
N VAL A 23 -2.94 3.63 10.34
CA VAL A 23 -2.82 3.16 11.73
C VAL A 23 -1.93 1.90 11.82
N GLY A 24 -2.08 0.96 10.87
CA GLY A 24 -1.24 -0.23 10.75
C GLY A 24 0.25 0.13 10.62
N LEU A 25 0.58 1.12 9.78
CA LEU A 25 1.95 1.58 9.57
C LEU A 25 2.62 2.17 10.82
N ILE A 26 1.83 2.76 11.73
CA ILE A 26 2.30 3.31 13.01
C ILE A 26 2.46 2.19 14.05
N ARG A 27 1.68 1.11 13.95
CA ARG A 27 1.71 -0.02 14.91
C ARG A 27 2.87 -0.99 14.67
N PHE A 28 3.32 -1.15 13.42
CA PHE A 28 4.42 -2.07 13.10
C PHE A 28 5.79 -1.47 13.45
N PRO A 29 6.62 -2.15 14.28
CA PRO A 29 7.91 -1.63 14.71
C PRO A 29 9.06 -1.83 13.70
N ASP A 30 8.93 -2.77 12.74
CA ASP A 30 9.99 -3.14 11.80
C ASP A 30 9.83 -2.46 10.42
N PHE A 31 10.92 -1.91 9.87
CA PHE A 31 10.95 -1.24 8.56
C PHE A 31 10.45 -2.12 7.41
N TYR A 32 10.85 -3.39 7.34
CA TYR A 32 10.42 -4.32 6.28
C TYR A 32 8.91 -4.60 6.36
N SER A 33 8.43 -4.84 7.58
CA SER A 33 7.00 -5.08 7.84
C SER A 33 6.17 -3.83 7.52
N ARG A 34 6.69 -2.63 7.81
CA ARG A 34 6.06 -1.35 7.48
C ARG A 34 5.98 -1.10 5.97
N VAL A 35 7.05 -1.37 5.23
CA VAL A 35 7.07 -1.21 3.76
C VAL A 35 6.08 -2.15 3.09
N GLN A 36 6.05 -3.42 3.51
CA GLN A 36 5.12 -4.39 2.94
C GLN A 36 3.66 -4.07 3.31
N ALA A 37 3.40 -3.69 4.56
CA ALA A 37 2.06 -3.26 5.00
C ALA A 37 1.58 -2.00 4.27
N ALA A 38 2.47 -1.03 4.06
CA ALA A 38 2.17 0.18 3.29
C ALA A 38 1.87 -0.15 1.81
N GLY A 39 2.68 -1.00 1.17
CA GLY A 39 2.46 -1.38 -0.23
C GLY A 39 1.15 -2.13 -0.47
N LEU A 40 0.80 -3.08 0.42
CA LEU A 40 -0.49 -3.79 0.40
C LEU A 40 -1.67 -2.82 0.59
N THR A 41 -1.56 -1.91 1.55
CA THR A 41 -2.60 -0.90 1.83
C THR A 41 -2.78 0.03 0.63
N ASP A 42 -1.69 0.57 0.09
CA ASP A 42 -1.70 1.53 -1.01
C ASP A 42 -2.33 0.91 -2.27
N THR A 43 -1.95 -0.32 -2.59
CA THR A 43 -2.53 -1.06 -3.73
C THR A 43 -4.04 -1.26 -3.56
N LEU A 44 -4.49 -1.72 -2.38
CA LEU A 44 -5.92 -1.95 -2.13
C LEU A 44 -6.74 -0.66 -2.13
N CYS A 45 -6.24 0.40 -1.50
CA CYS A 45 -6.90 1.71 -1.49
C CYS A 45 -7.02 2.27 -2.90
N SER A 46 -5.93 2.23 -3.66
CA SER A 46 -5.88 2.77 -5.02
C SER A 46 -6.83 2.03 -5.95
N ILE A 47 -6.93 0.70 -5.82
CA ILE A 47 -7.91 -0.10 -6.56
C ILE A 47 -9.33 0.34 -6.19
N PHE A 48 -9.70 0.40 -4.91
CA PHE A 48 -11.06 0.76 -4.50
C PHE A 48 -11.44 2.18 -4.93
N ILE A 49 -10.56 3.16 -4.72
CA ILE A 49 -10.81 4.56 -5.03
C ILE A 49 -10.88 4.77 -6.55
N LEU A 50 -9.90 4.25 -7.30
CA LEU A 50 -9.86 4.44 -8.75
C LEU A 50 -10.96 3.65 -9.46
N LEU A 51 -11.36 2.46 -8.95
CA LEU A 51 -12.50 1.73 -9.50
C LEU A 51 -13.82 2.48 -9.23
N GLY A 52 -13.99 3.07 -8.04
CA GLY A 52 -15.14 3.91 -7.72
C GLY A 52 -15.20 5.16 -8.60
N LEU A 53 -14.04 5.76 -8.90
CA LEU A 53 -13.95 6.92 -9.78
C LEU A 53 -14.16 6.54 -11.25
N LEU A 54 -13.72 5.36 -11.67
CA LEU A 54 -13.91 4.83 -13.03
C LEU A 54 -15.39 4.61 -13.34
N LEU A 55 -16.17 4.14 -12.36
CA LEU A 55 -17.62 3.98 -12.48
C LEU A 55 -18.37 5.31 -12.61
N GLN A 56 -17.79 6.41 -12.11
CA GLN A 56 -18.33 7.77 -12.22
C GLN A 56 -17.81 8.51 -13.47
N ALA A 57 -16.94 7.89 -14.26
CA ALA A 57 -16.31 8.58 -15.39
C ALA A 57 -17.29 8.76 -16.55
N ASP A 58 -17.74 10.00 -16.78
CA ASP A 58 -18.67 10.34 -17.86
C ASP A 58 -18.04 10.29 -19.26
N ASN A 59 -16.71 10.33 -19.34
CA ASN A 59 -15.96 10.46 -20.59
C ASN A 59 -14.88 9.39 -20.75
N VAL A 60 -14.76 8.82 -21.95
CA VAL A 60 -13.70 7.87 -22.33
C VAL A 60 -12.28 8.38 -22.02
N PRO A 61 -11.89 9.64 -22.36
CA PRO A 61 -10.56 10.14 -22.00
C PRO A 61 -10.34 10.30 -20.49
N LEU A 62 -11.40 10.50 -19.69
CA LEU A 62 -11.28 10.53 -18.23
C LEU A 62 -11.03 9.12 -17.68
N ALA A 63 -11.82 8.14 -18.14
CA ALA A 63 -11.65 6.73 -17.77
C ALA A 63 -10.25 6.20 -18.13
N ALA A 64 -9.73 6.56 -19.30
CA ALA A 64 -8.39 6.19 -19.74
C ALA A 64 -7.29 6.75 -18.81
N LYS A 65 -7.42 8.00 -18.35
CA LYS A 65 -6.48 8.59 -17.37
C LYS A 65 -6.51 7.86 -16.03
N ILE A 66 -7.70 7.54 -15.53
CA ILE A 66 -7.87 6.79 -14.26
C ILE A 66 -7.20 5.42 -14.37
N LEU A 67 -7.44 4.70 -15.46
CA LEU A 67 -6.82 3.39 -15.70
C LEU A 67 -5.30 3.50 -15.82
N PHE A 68 -4.79 4.54 -16.50
CA PHE A 68 -3.36 4.78 -16.63
C PHE A 68 -2.72 5.09 -15.27
N THR A 69 -3.37 5.89 -14.42
CA THR A 69 -2.93 6.14 -13.04
C THR A 69 -2.90 4.86 -12.22
N LEU A 70 -3.91 4.00 -12.34
CA LEU A 70 -3.94 2.70 -11.64
C LEU A 70 -2.75 1.82 -12.04
N LEU A 71 -2.50 1.66 -13.35
CA LEU A 71 -1.37 0.90 -13.86
C LEU A 71 -0.03 1.49 -13.42
N PHE A 72 0.09 2.81 -13.44
CA PHE A 72 1.29 3.51 -13.01
C PHE A 72 1.58 3.28 -11.52
N LEU A 73 0.56 3.33 -10.66
CA LEU A 73 0.70 3.02 -9.23
C LEU A 73 1.11 1.57 -9.00
N LEU A 74 0.49 0.63 -9.72
CA LEU A 74 0.84 -0.79 -9.65
C LEU A 74 2.26 -1.09 -10.10
N PHE A 75 2.81 -0.32 -11.03
CA PHE A 75 4.23 -0.41 -11.40
C PHE A 75 5.14 0.27 -10.39
N THR A 76 4.70 1.39 -9.82
CA THR A 76 5.47 2.14 -8.82
C THR A 76 5.67 1.31 -7.54
N GLY A 77 4.67 0.55 -7.10
CA GLY A 77 4.74 -0.33 -5.93
C GLY A 77 5.94 -1.30 -5.92
N PRO A 78 6.08 -2.22 -6.90
CA PRO A 78 7.22 -3.14 -6.98
C PRO A 78 8.55 -2.42 -7.21
N THR A 79 8.58 -1.31 -7.95
CA THR A 79 9.81 -0.50 -8.08
C THR A 79 10.25 0.08 -6.74
N ALA A 80 9.32 0.62 -5.96
CA ALA A 80 9.58 1.14 -4.61
C ALA A 80 10.04 0.01 -3.68
N ALA A 81 9.37 -1.15 -3.70
CA ALA A 81 9.77 -2.31 -2.92
C ALA A 81 11.18 -2.81 -3.27
N HIS A 82 11.55 -2.81 -4.55
CA HIS A 82 12.88 -3.21 -4.98
C HIS A 82 13.96 -2.22 -4.55
N ALA A 83 13.68 -0.91 -4.66
CA ALA A 83 14.58 0.14 -4.17
C ALA A 83 14.77 0.05 -2.64
N LEU A 84 13.67 -0.16 -1.91
CA LEU A 84 13.68 -0.31 -0.44
C LEU A 84 14.45 -1.56 0.00
N ALA A 85 14.29 -2.68 -0.71
CA ALA A 85 15.07 -3.89 -0.46
C ALA A 85 16.58 -3.65 -0.71
N LYS A 86 16.93 -2.94 -1.78
CA LYS A 86 18.33 -2.59 -2.07
C LYS A 86 18.94 -1.70 -0.99
N THR A 87 18.20 -0.70 -0.49
CA THR A 87 18.68 0.17 0.60
C THR A 87 18.74 -0.54 1.94
N ALA A 88 17.75 -1.37 2.27
CA ALA A 88 17.77 -2.14 3.52
C ALA A 88 18.94 -3.12 3.59
N HIS A 89 19.32 -3.70 2.45
CA HIS A 89 20.49 -4.56 2.35
C HIS A 89 21.82 -3.79 2.46
N HIS A 90 21.80 -2.47 2.21
CA HIS A 90 22.97 -1.59 2.26
C HIS A 90 23.14 -0.91 3.64
N ASP A 91 22.06 -0.75 4.40
CA ASP A 91 22.04 -0.14 5.74
C ASP A 91 22.24 -1.16 6.89
N GLU A 92 22.56 -2.44 6.62
CA GLU A 92 22.73 -3.50 7.63
C GLU A 92 21.60 -3.58 8.67
N LEU A 93 20.36 -3.26 8.26
CA LEU A 93 19.20 -3.37 9.15
C LEU A 93 18.91 -4.84 9.43
N GLU A 94 19.35 -5.33 10.59
CA GLU A 94 18.99 -6.66 11.11
C GLU A 94 17.46 -6.78 11.14
N PRO A 95 16.85 -7.73 10.41
CA PRO A 95 15.41 -7.98 10.49
C PRO A 95 15.04 -8.34 11.93
N TRP A 96 13.92 -7.82 12.44
CA TRP A 96 13.46 -8.02 13.82
C TRP A 96 13.55 -9.49 14.24
N LYS A 97 14.54 -9.80 15.06
CA LYS A 97 14.56 -11.01 15.89
C LYS A 97 13.71 -10.69 17.10
N ALA A 98 12.50 -11.27 17.18
CA ALA A 98 11.80 -11.40 18.44
C ALA A 98 12.76 -12.11 19.40
N ASP A 99 13.08 -11.46 20.51
CA ASP A 99 14.08 -11.87 21.50
C ASP A 99 14.16 -13.39 21.65
N ALA A 100 15.14 -14.01 20.99
CA ALA A 100 15.67 -15.27 21.47
C ALA A 100 16.42 -14.89 22.75
N GLY A 101 15.75 -15.11 23.89
CA GLY A 101 16.29 -14.87 25.22
C GLY A 101 17.72 -15.39 25.37
N GLY A 102 18.46 -14.69 26.23
CA GLY A 102 19.89 -14.85 26.49
C GLY A 102 20.52 -16.21 26.20
N ALA A 103 21.49 -16.20 25.30
CA ALA A 103 22.70 -17.01 25.37
C ALA A 103 23.78 -16.17 24.68
N SER A 104 24.60 -15.44 25.43
CA SER A 104 25.87 -15.92 26.00
C SER A 104 26.88 -16.40 24.95
N SER A 105 28.13 -16.00 25.19
CA SER A 105 29.37 -16.38 24.51
C SER A 105 29.69 -15.53 23.28
N LYS A 106 30.50 -14.47 23.42
CA LYS A 106 31.97 -14.57 23.34
C LYS A 106 32.44 -15.41 22.15
N GLN A 107 32.98 -14.75 21.13
CA GLN A 107 34.40 -14.86 20.77
C GLN A 107 34.81 -13.66 19.93
#